data_AF-A0A2H9TKC9-F1
#
_entry.id   AF-A0A2H9TKC9-F1
#
_cell.length_a   1.000
_cell.length_b   1.000
_cell.length_c   1.000
_cell.angle_alpha   90.00
_cell.angle_beta   90.00
_cell.angle_gamma   90.00
#
_symmetry.space_group_name_H-M   'P 1'
#
loop_
_entity.id
_entity.type
_entity.pdbx_description
1 polymer ?
#
loop_
_entity_poly.entity_id
_entity_poly.type
_entity_poly.pdbx_seq_one_letter_code
_entity_poly.pdbx_strand_id
1 'polypeptide(L)'
;MITATSCTLAMALLWTGRMPRICFLLWFLVWRLAYNVGLGFVLRWQSEDEWFTDLMRRLFRMKHPLMEQWAKPAIRVKMDRDYSFHSMPVEYNAWLAFRLLVDLILFHDGLCYFIFAMAYNESTLTGWMDYVRVAMGMALIVFNVWVKSDAHRVVKDYAWYWGDFFFQLDGALTFDGVFELAPHPMYSLGYVGYYGVSLLCASYPVFFVSLAAHFLQLAFLSIVETPHMDKIYGPSPSAPTTGTDMLLFWRFDIHRATDVMTVLFVLSTILVHAIGVLPTWLVLLEGVLWRLVYSGIVGLVLWHEDTQRSWTRHFIRWGYTPLDAFTNWKA
;
A
#
# COMPACT_ATOMS: atom_id res chain seq x y z
N MET A 1 2.94 -1.92 -28.08
CA MET A 1 4.04 -2.74 -28.64
C MET A 1 5.09 -3.06 -27.58
N ILE A 2 5.71 -2.08 -26.91
CA ILE A 2 6.79 -2.31 -25.92
C ILE A 2 6.35 -3.25 -24.77
N THR A 3 5.19 -3.01 -24.17
CA THR A 3 4.63 -3.84 -23.08
C THR A 3 4.40 -5.30 -23.47
N ALA A 4 3.85 -5.55 -24.66
CA ALA A 4 3.58 -6.89 -25.16
C ALA A 4 4.88 -7.67 -25.42
N THR A 5 5.88 -7.03 -26.02
CA THR A 5 7.19 -7.64 -26.29
C THR A 5 7.95 -7.99 -25.01
N SER A 6 7.94 -7.09 -24.01
CA SER A 6 8.54 -7.34 -22.69
C SER A 6 7.90 -8.54 -22.00
N CYS A 7 6.56 -8.62 -22.06
CA CYS A 7 5.78 -9.71 -21.48
C CYS A 7 6.06 -11.06 -22.15
N THR A 8 6.10 -11.11 -23.49
CA THR A 8 6.39 -12.35 -24.23
C THR A 8 7.82 -12.84 -23.98
N LEU A 9 8.79 -11.94 -23.88
CA LEU A 9 10.18 -12.30 -23.61
C LEU A 9 10.33 -12.83 -22.18
N ALA A 10 9.71 -12.16 -21.19
CA ALA A 10 9.72 -12.59 -19.80
C ALA A 10 9.12 -14.00 -19.62
N MET A 11 7.95 -14.23 -20.24
CA MET A 11 7.26 -15.52 -20.19
C MET A 11 8.05 -16.62 -20.90
N ALA A 12 8.69 -16.32 -22.03
CA ALA A 12 9.56 -17.27 -22.72
C ALA A 12 10.81 -17.62 -21.89
N LEU A 13 11.41 -16.64 -21.20
CA LEU A 13 12.57 -16.87 -20.33
C LEU A 13 12.21 -17.69 -19.08
N LEU A 14 11.02 -17.46 -18.52
CA LEU A 14 10.46 -18.27 -17.43
C LEU A 14 10.24 -19.72 -17.90
N TRP A 15 9.57 -19.91 -19.03
CA TRP A 15 9.23 -21.24 -19.56
C TRP A 15 10.45 -22.07 -19.95
N THR A 16 11.50 -21.42 -20.47
CA THR A 16 12.73 -22.11 -20.89
C THR A 16 13.63 -22.50 -19.72
N GLY A 17 13.37 -22.01 -18.50
CA GLY A 17 14.17 -22.30 -17.30
C GLY A 17 15.62 -21.81 -17.36
N ARG A 18 15.95 -20.94 -18.32
CA ARG A 18 17.32 -20.49 -18.59
C ARG A 18 17.80 -19.40 -17.65
N MET A 19 16.89 -18.68 -17.00
CA MET A 19 17.23 -17.60 -16.07
C MET A 19 17.15 -18.04 -14.60
N PRO A 20 18.13 -17.68 -13.77
CA PRO A 20 18.03 -17.83 -12.32
C PRO A 20 16.79 -17.15 -11.75
N ARG A 21 16.13 -17.78 -10.77
CA ARG A 21 14.91 -17.25 -10.14
C ARG A 21 15.09 -15.82 -9.59
N ILE A 22 16.29 -15.51 -9.07
CA ILE A 22 16.64 -14.19 -8.54
C ILE A 22 16.49 -13.06 -9.56
N CYS A 23 16.65 -13.33 -10.86
CA CYS A 23 16.49 -12.33 -11.90
C CYS A 23 15.03 -11.82 -11.96
N PHE A 24 14.04 -12.69 -11.74
CA PHE A 24 12.63 -12.27 -11.70
C PHE A 24 12.31 -11.43 -10.47
N LEU A 25 12.93 -11.74 -9.33
CA LEU A 25 12.84 -10.90 -8.13
C LEU A 25 13.41 -9.51 -8.39
N LEU A 26 14.64 -9.42 -8.91
CA LEU A 26 15.29 -8.15 -9.22
C LEU A 26 14.46 -7.33 -10.23
N TRP A 27 13.86 -7.98 -11.22
CA TRP A 27 12.99 -7.32 -12.18
C TRP A 27 11.73 -6.75 -11.52
N PHE A 28 11.07 -7.52 -10.67
CA PHE A 28 9.96 -7.01 -9.87
C PHE A 28 10.39 -5.83 -8.99
N LEU A 29 11.53 -5.92 -8.30
CA LEU A 29 12.03 -4.86 -7.44
C LEU A 29 12.30 -3.55 -8.19
N VAL A 30 12.80 -3.61 -9.42
CA VAL A 30 12.99 -2.42 -10.26
C VAL A 30 11.66 -1.68 -10.48
N TRP A 31 10.60 -2.41 -10.86
CA TRP A 31 9.30 -1.79 -11.09
C TRP A 31 8.59 -1.39 -9.80
N ARG A 32 8.78 -2.14 -8.72
CA ARG A 32 8.28 -1.79 -7.40
C ARG A 32 8.89 -0.48 -6.91
N LEU A 33 10.20 -0.31 -7.05
CA LEU A 33 10.89 0.94 -6.72
C LEU A 33 10.49 2.06 -7.68
N ALA A 34 10.30 1.79 -8.97
CA ALA A 34 9.77 2.79 -9.90
C ALA A 34 8.36 3.26 -9.48
N TYR A 35 7.51 2.34 -9.01
CA TYR A 35 6.18 2.65 -8.53
C TYR A 35 6.22 3.50 -7.26
N ASN A 36 6.85 3.02 -6.19
CA ASN A 36 6.77 3.70 -4.90
C ASN A 36 7.79 4.83 -4.73
N VAL A 37 9.03 4.62 -5.13
CA VAL A 37 10.10 5.63 -4.98
C VAL A 37 10.13 6.58 -6.18
N GLY A 38 10.07 6.03 -7.39
CA GLY A 38 10.10 6.82 -8.63
C GLY A 38 8.94 7.78 -8.75
N LEU A 39 7.69 7.30 -8.69
CA LEU A 39 6.52 8.18 -8.68
C LEU A 39 6.50 9.09 -7.46
N GLY A 40 6.97 8.59 -6.30
CA GLY A 40 7.10 9.39 -5.08
C GLY A 40 7.92 10.65 -5.29
N PHE A 41 9.08 10.55 -5.96
CA PHE A 41 9.90 11.72 -6.31
C PHE A 41 9.21 12.64 -7.31
N VAL A 42 8.60 12.08 -8.36
CA VAL A 42 7.89 12.86 -9.38
C VAL A 42 6.76 13.67 -8.75
N LEU A 43 5.93 13.03 -7.93
CA LEU A 43 4.80 13.66 -7.26
C LEU A 43 5.25 14.67 -6.21
N ARG A 44 6.30 14.38 -5.44
CA ARG A 44 6.84 15.33 -4.48
C ARG A 44 7.31 16.62 -5.14
N TRP A 45 8.13 16.52 -6.20
CA TRP A 45 8.58 17.70 -6.95
C TRP A 45 7.46 18.39 -7.70
N GLN A 46 6.44 17.64 -8.16
CA GLN A 46 5.25 18.24 -8.74
C GLN A 46 4.45 19.05 -7.68
N SER A 47 4.34 18.56 -6.45
CA SER A 47 3.67 19.25 -5.34
C SER A 47 4.42 20.49 -4.82
N GLU A 48 5.76 20.47 -4.87
CA GLU A 48 6.62 21.56 -4.39
C GLU A 48 6.84 22.65 -5.47
N ASP A 49 7.20 22.25 -6.69
CA ASP A 49 7.71 23.15 -7.74
C ASP A 49 6.96 23.03 -9.09
N GLU A 50 5.87 22.28 -9.18
CA GLU A 50 5.16 21.98 -10.44
C GLU A 50 6.07 21.40 -11.55
N TRP A 51 7.16 20.74 -11.15
CA TRP A 51 8.26 20.36 -12.05
C TRP A 51 7.80 19.52 -13.24
N PHE A 52 6.89 18.56 -13.04
CA PHE A 52 6.43 17.68 -14.11
C PHE A 52 5.60 18.47 -15.13
N THR A 53 4.73 19.35 -14.65
CA THR A 53 3.94 20.25 -15.50
C THR A 53 4.84 21.14 -16.34
N ASP A 54 5.90 21.69 -15.75
CA ASP A 54 6.90 22.49 -16.45
C ASP A 54 7.70 21.70 -17.49
N LEU A 55 8.11 20.48 -17.15
CA LEU A 55 8.76 19.57 -18.09
C LEU A 55 7.84 19.29 -19.29
N MET A 56 6.58 18.95 -19.03
CA MET A 56 5.60 18.68 -20.08
C MET A 56 5.37 19.92 -20.95
N ARG A 57 5.21 21.10 -20.34
CA ARG A 57 5.09 22.40 -21.04
C ARG A 57 6.24 22.64 -22.02
N ARG A 58 7.49 22.36 -21.60
CA ARG A 58 8.68 22.46 -22.46
C ARG A 58 8.64 21.45 -23.61
N LEU A 59 8.33 20.19 -23.33
CA LEU A 59 8.27 19.12 -24.34
C LEU A 59 7.17 19.37 -25.37
N PHE A 60 6.01 19.88 -24.95
CA PHE A 60 4.91 20.27 -25.84
C PHE A 60 5.29 21.43 -26.75
N ARG A 61 5.95 22.47 -26.20
CA ARG A 61 6.44 23.61 -26.98
C ARG A 61 7.48 23.21 -28.03
N MET A 62 8.40 22.31 -27.67
CA MET A 62 9.44 21.83 -28.57
C MET A 62 8.93 20.79 -29.60
N LYS A 63 7.65 20.40 -29.54
CA LYS A 63 7.09 19.32 -30.36
C LYS A 63 7.96 18.07 -30.33
N HIS A 64 8.45 17.71 -29.13
CA HIS A 64 9.42 16.63 -28.97
C HIS A 64 8.88 15.31 -29.56
N PRO A 65 9.69 14.50 -30.28
CA PRO A 65 9.20 13.31 -30.98
C PRO A 65 8.44 12.32 -30.10
N LEU A 66 8.92 12.10 -28.86
CA LEU A 66 8.23 11.25 -27.88
C LEU A 66 6.82 11.74 -27.60
N MET A 67 6.61 13.05 -27.57
CA MET A 67 5.32 13.63 -27.24
C MET A 67 4.36 13.59 -28.43
N GLU A 68 4.84 13.95 -29.62
CA GLU A 68 4.03 13.99 -30.84
C GLU A 68 3.71 12.59 -31.37
N GLN A 69 4.65 11.65 -31.33
CA GLN A 69 4.52 10.33 -31.95
C GLN A 69 3.98 9.26 -31.00
N TRP A 70 4.19 9.40 -29.68
CA TRP A 70 3.80 8.38 -28.71
C TRP A 70 2.73 8.87 -27.73
N ALA A 71 3.02 9.91 -26.96
CA ALA A 71 2.14 10.31 -25.86
C ALA A 71 0.80 10.88 -26.35
N LYS A 72 0.80 11.86 -27.27
CA LYS A 72 -0.46 12.43 -27.80
C LYS A 72 -1.37 11.37 -28.45
N PRO A 73 -0.88 10.47 -29.33
CA PRO A 73 -1.69 9.38 -29.86
C PRO A 73 -2.21 8.45 -28.75
N ALA A 74 -1.36 8.07 -27.80
CA ALA A 74 -1.76 7.19 -26.70
C ALA A 74 -2.83 7.82 -25.80
N ILE A 75 -2.74 9.13 -25.52
CA ILE A 75 -3.78 9.89 -24.80
C ILE A 75 -5.07 9.88 -25.63
N ARG A 76 -5.01 10.28 -26.91
CA ARG A 76 -6.21 10.39 -27.77
C ARG A 76 -6.99 9.08 -27.88
N VAL A 77 -6.32 7.93 -27.88
CA VAL A 77 -6.99 6.61 -27.91
C VAL A 77 -7.83 6.35 -26.65
N LYS A 78 -7.46 6.94 -25.51
CA LYS A 78 -8.13 6.77 -24.22
C LYS A 78 -9.17 7.86 -23.92
N MET A 79 -9.29 8.88 -24.76
CA MET A 79 -10.18 10.03 -24.55
C MET A 79 -11.40 9.97 -25.47
N ASP A 80 -12.45 10.69 -25.10
CA ASP A 80 -13.63 10.88 -25.93
C ASP A 80 -13.33 11.68 -27.20
N ARG A 81 -14.23 11.59 -28.19
CA ARG A 81 -14.04 12.16 -29.54
C ARG A 81 -13.93 13.68 -29.57
N ASP A 82 -14.43 14.35 -28.55
CA ASP A 82 -14.44 15.80 -28.36
C ASP A 82 -13.15 16.33 -27.71
N TYR A 83 -12.27 15.45 -27.22
CA TYR A 83 -11.00 15.87 -26.63
C TYR A 83 -10.06 16.51 -27.67
N SER A 84 -9.69 17.76 -27.42
CA SER A 84 -8.65 18.47 -28.17
C SER A 84 -7.50 18.87 -27.25
N PHE A 85 -6.31 18.37 -27.58
CA PHE A 85 -5.08 18.63 -26.82
C PHE A 85 -4.80 20.15 -26.68
N HIS A 86 -5.09 20.94 -27.70
CA HIS A 86 -4.77 22.37 -27.72
C HIS A 86 -5.77 23.24 -26.96
N SER A 87 -6.99 22.75 -26.70
CA SER A 87 -8.01 23.50 -25.95
C SER A 87 -7.94 23.27 -24.44
N MET A 88 -7.23 22.23 -24.00
CA MET A 88 -7.14 21.87 -22.59
C MET A 88 -6.01 22.62 -21.87
N PRO A 89 -6.16 22.92 -20.57
CA PRO A 89 -5.09 23.46 -19.73
C PRO A 89 -3.84 22.59 -19.76
N VAL A 90 -2.67 23.19 -19.55
CA VAL A 90 -1.39 22.47 -19.61
C VAL A 90 -1.25 21.49 -18.45
N GLU A 91 -1.82 21.83 -17.30
CA GLU A 91 -1.87 21.03 -16.07
C GLU A 91 -2.65 19.73 -16.33
N TYR A 92 -3.80 19.83 -17.00
CA TYR A 92 -4.62 18.68 -17.39
C TYR A 92 -3.88 17.77 -18.38
N ASN A 93 -3.28 18.35 -19.42
CA ASN A 93 -2.48 17.61 -20.39
C ASN A 93 -1.24 16.97 -19.77
N ALA A 94 -0.61 17.63 -18.79
CA ALA A 94 0.50 17.08 -18.03
C ALA A 94 0.05 15.90 -17.16
N TRP A 95 -1.08 16.02 -16.47
CA TRP A 95 -1.68 14.93 -15.72
C TRP A 95 -2.01 13.72 -16.61
N LEU A 96 -2.54 13.92 -17.81
CA LEU A 96 -2.78 12.81 -18.75
C LEU A 96 -1.48 12.12 -19.20
N ALA A 97 -0.40 12.88 -19.41
CA ALA A 97 0.91 12.31 -19.71
C ALA A 97 1.48 11.54 -18.49
N PHE A 98 1.30 12.07 -17.29
CA PHE A 98 1.63 11.38 -16.04
C PHE A 98 0.85 10.09 -15.88
N ARG A 99 -0.47 10.09 -16.14
CA ARG A 99 -1.31 8.90 -16.14
C ARG A 99 -0.78 7.80 -17.07
N LEU A 100 -0.30 8.15 -18.26
CA LEU A 100 0.34 7.16 -19.15
C LEU A 100 1.62 6.56 -18.55
N LEU A 101 2.43 7.37 -17.85
CA LEU A 101 3.61 6.90 -17.14
C LEU A 101 3.22 5.95 -15.99
N VAL A 102 2.20 6.32 -15.20
CA VAL A 102 1.66 5.48 -14.13
C VAL A 102 1.16 4.15 -14.70
N ASP A 103 0.33 4.17 -15.75
CA ASP A 103 -0.18 2.95 -16.39
C ASP A 103 0.95 2.01 -16.84
N LEU A 104 2.02 2.59 -17.41
CA LEU A 104 3.19 1.82 -17.82
C LEU A 104 3.87 1.15 -16.61
N ILE A 105 4.11 1.90 -15.53
CA ILE A 105 4.80 1.41 -14.35
C ILE A 105 3.95 0.36 -13.62
N LEU A 106 2.67 0.63 -13.35
CA LEU A 106 1.77 -0.27 -12.64
C LEU A 106 1.54 -1.57 -13.41
N PHE A 107 1.40 -1.50 -14.74
CA PHE A 107 1.27 -2.70 -15.56
C PHE A 107 2.50 -3.60 -15.43
N HIS A 108 3.70 -3.02 -15.52
CA HIS A 108 4.93 -3.81 -15.39
C HIS A 108 5.19 -4.28 -13.96
N ASP A 109 4.89 -3.48 -12.95
CA ASP A 109 4.99 -3.88 -11.55
C ASP A 109 4.12 -5.12 -11.26
N GLY A 110 2.84 -5.06 -11.64
CA GLY A 110 1.92 -6.20 -11.49
C GLY A 110 2.37 -7.43 -12.29
N LEU A 111 2.73 -7.24 -13.56
CA LEU A 111 3.19 -8.33 -14.41
C LEU A 111 4.46 -9.00 -13.87
N CYS A 112 5.47 -8.22 -13.51
CA CYS A 112 6.72 -8.74 -12.96
C CYS A 112 6.50 -9.43 -11.61
N TYR A 113 5.57 -8.94 -10.78
CA TYR A 113 5.16 -9.63 -9.56
C TYR A 113 4.57 -11.01 -9.86
N PHE A 114 3.65 -11.12 -10.82
CA PHE A 114 3.06 -12.41 -11.20
C PHE A 114 4.12 -13.38 -11.74
N ILE A 115 5.04 -12.91 -12.58
CA ILE A 115 6.14 -13.74 -13.13
C ILE A 115 7.08 -14.21 -12.01
N PHE A 116 7.44 -13.31 -11.09
CA PHE A 116 8.22 -13.64 -9.90
C PHE A 116 7.50 -14.70 -9.05
N ALA A 117 6.20 -14.53 -8.78
CA ALA A 117 5.41 -15.45 -7.98
C ALA A 117 5.33 -16.84 -8.63
N MET A 118 5.20 -16.92 -9.96
CA MET A 118 5.26 -18.19 -10.70
C MET A 118 6.66 -18.83 -10.62
N ALA A 119 7.72 -18.05 -10.74
CA ALA A 119 9.11 -18.55 -10.65
C ALA A 119 9.45 -19.15 -9.28
N TYR A 120 8.79 -18.66 -8.22
CA TYR A 120 8.95 -19.10 -6.83
C TYR A 120 7.76 -19.93 -6.33
N ASN A 121 6.93 -20.47 -7.22
CA ASN A 121 5.82 -21.32 -6.85
C ASN A 121 6.33 -22.67 -6.31
N GLU A 122 5.94 -23.01 -5.09
CA GLU A 122 6.26 -24.25 -4.37
C GLU A 122 4.99 -25.06 -4.05
N SER A 123 3.85 -24.62 -4.56
CA SER A 123 2.54 -25.19 -4.25
C SER A 123 2.42 -26.62 -4.76
N THR A 124 2.06 -27.50 -3.83
CA THR A 124 1.66 -28.88 -4.09
C THR A 124 0.27 -29.12 -3.49
N LEU A 125 -0.48 -30.05 -4.08
CA LEU A 125 -1.85 -30.41 -3.64
C LEU A 125 -1.84 -31.85 -3.13
N THR A 126 -1.35 -32.03 -1.91
CA THR A 126 -1.12 -33.36 -1.32
C THR A 126 -2.10 -33.68 -0.20
N GLY A 127 -2.58 -32.67 0.54
CA GLY A 127 -3.50 -32.84 1.66
C GLY A 127 -4.64 -31.82 1.70
N TRP A 128 -5.64 -32.07 2.53
CA TRP A 128 -6.81 -31.20 2.71
C TRP A 128 -6.43 -29.75 3.08
N MET A 129 -5.33 -29.58 3.82
CA MET A 129 -4.79 -28.28 4.20
C MET A 129 -4.34 -27.45 2.98
N ASP A 130 -3.85 -28.10 1.92
CA ASP A 130 -3.45 -27.43 0.67
C ASP A 130 -4.67 -26.88 -0.07
N TYR A 131 -5.78 -27.63 -0.08
CA TYR A 131 -7.04 -27.16 -0.66
C TYR A 131 -7.62 -25.98 0.10
N VAL A 132 -7.56 -25.99 1.44
CA VAL A 132 -7.97 -24.84 2.28
C VAL A 132 -7.08 -23.63 1.99
N ARG A 133 -5.75 -23.82 1.93
CA ARG A 133 -4.80 -22.75 1.57
C ARG A 133 -5.14 -22.14 0.21
N VAL A 134 -5.38 -22.96 -0.81
CA VAL A 134 -5.73 -22.49 -2.16
C VAL A 134 -7.07 -21.78 -2.18
N ALA A 135 -8.09 -22.34 -1.53
CA ALA A 135 -9.42 -21.72 -1.43
C ALA A 135 -9.33 -20.34 -0.75
N MET A 136 -8.58 -20.23 0.34
CA MET A 136 -8.32 -18.96 1.02
C MET A 136 -7.54 -18.00 0.12
N GLY A 137 -6.50 -18.46 -0.57
CA GLY A 137 -5.74 -17.64 -1.51
C GLY A 137 -6.62 -17.06 -2.63
N MET A 138 -7.49 -17.88 -3.21
CA MET A 138 -8.47 -17.45 -4.22
C MET A 138 -9.47 -16.43 -3.64
N ALA A 139 -10.00 -16.68 -2.45
CA ALA A 139 -10.93 -15.77 -1.79
C ALA A 139 -10.31 -14.39 -1.55
N LEU A 140 -9.04 -14.33 -1.10
CA LEU A 140 -8.32 -13.07 -0.92
C LEU A 140 -8.10 -12.31 -2.23
N ILE A 141 -7.84 -13.00 -3.34
CA ILE A 141 -7.70 -12.37 -4.65
C ILE A 141 -9.05 -11.81 -5.14
N VAL A 142 -10.13 -12.57 -5.01
CA VAL A 142 -11.48 -12.09 -5.37
C VAL A 142 -11.86 -10.87 -4.53
N PHE A 143 -11.62 -10.93 -3.22
CA PHE A 143 -11.84 -9.80 -2.32
C PHE A 143 -11.02 -8.57 -2.73
N ASN A 144 -9.75 -8.77 -3.11
CA ASN A 144 -8.89 -7.68 -3.57
C ASN A 144 -9.41 -7.01 -4.85
N VAL A 145 -9.88 -7.80 -5.82
CA VAL A 145 -10.49 -7.27 -7.05
C VAL A 145 -11.73 -6.45 -6.73
N TRP A 146 -12.58 -6.93 -5.80
CA TRP A 146 -13.74 -6.18 -5.34
C TRP A 146 -13.33 -4.85 -4.69
N VAL A 147 -12.41 -4.87 -3.72
CA VAL A 147 -11.89 -3.65 -3.05
C VAL A 147 -11.36 -2.64 -4.07
N LYS A 148 -10.54 -3.08 -5.02
CA LYS A 148 -9.94 -2.20 -6.04
C LYS A 148 -11.01 -1.62 -6.98
N SER A 149 -11.97 -2.44 -7.40
CA SER A 149 -13.04 -2.02 -8.30
C SER A 149 -13.99 -1.04 -7.64
N ASP A 150 -14.37 -1.30 -6.39
CA ASP A 150 -15.26 -0.42 -5.63
C ASP A 150 -14.57 0.89 -5.25
N ALA A 151 -13.29 0.84 -4.84
CA ALA A 151 -12.53 2.05 -4.59
C ALA A 151 -12.44 2.93 -5.84
N HIS A 152 -12.12 2.34 -7.00
CA HIS A 152 -12.07 3.05 -8.28
C HIS A 152 -13.43 3.64 -8.68
N ARG A 153 -14.53 2.93 -8.42
CA ARG A 153 -15.89 3.43 -8.66
C ARG A 153 -16.16 4.73 -7.88
N VAL A 154 -15.66 4.85 -6.66
CA VAL A 154 -15.86 6.01 -5.79
C VAL A 154 -14.95 7.18 -6.19
N VAL A 155 -13.63 6.95 -6.25
CA VAL A 155 -12.64 8.04 -6.44
C VAL A 155 -12.47 8.48 -7.89
N LYS A 156 -12.86 7.63 -8.85
CA LYS A 156 -12.70 7.83 -10.30
C LYS A 156 -11.22 8.01 -10.72
N ASP A 157 -11.01 8.18 -12.02
CA ASP A 157 -9.67 8.36 -12.60
C ASP A 157 -8.87 9.51 -11.95
N TYR A 158 -9.54 10.63 -11.65
CA TYR A 158 -8.85 11.80 -11.12
C TYR A 158 -8.07 11.50 -9.84
N ALA A 159 -8.73 10.99 -8.79
CA ALA A 159 -8.04 10.67 -7.54
C ALA A 159 -7.28 9.33 -7.61
N TRP A 160 -7.68 8.37 -8.47
CA TRP A 160 -6.92 7.14 -8.68
C TRP A 160 -5.50 7.39 -9.24
N TYR A 161 -5.32 8.47 -10.02
CA TYR A 161 -4.05 8.85 -10.64
C TYR A 161 -3.48 10.16 -10.06
N TRP A 162 -3.71 10.45 -8.77
CA TRP A 162 -3.12 11.61 -8.06
C TRP A 162 -3.31 12.96 -8.79
N GLY A 163 -4.50 13.20 -9.35
CA GLY A 163 -4.79 14.40 -10.14
C GLY A 163 -4.70 15.70 -9.33
N ASP A 164 -4.92 15.63 -8.03
CA ASP A 164 -4.80 16.74 -7.08
C ASP A 164 -3.38 17.33 -6.97
N PHE A 165 -2.36 16.56 -7.36
CA PHE A 165 -0.99 17.08 -7.53
C PHE A 165 -0.84 18.03 -8.73
N PHE A 166 -1.80 18.06 -9.65
CA PHE A 166 -1.73 18.83 -10.89
C PHE A 166 -2.73 19.98 -10.94
N PHE A 167 -3.98 19.73 -10.55
CA PHE A 167 -5.04 20.72 -10.56
C PHE A 167 -6.12 20.29 -9.56
N GLN A 168 -6.91 21.25 -9.06
CA GLN A 168 -8.02 20.96 -8.15
C GLN A 168 -9.33 20.81 -8.92
N LEU A 169 -10.15 19.85 -8.50
CA LEU A 169 -11.54 19.72 -8.92
C LEU A 169 -12.44 19.97 -7.72
N ASP A 170 -13.44 20.83 -7.89
CA ASP A 170 -14.48 21.05 -6.89
C ASP A 170 -15.32 19.77 -6.74
N GLY A 171 -15.08 19.02 -5.68
CA GLY A 171 -15.79 17.78 -5.38
C GLY A 171 -15.75 17.47 -3.89
N ALA A 172 -16.90 17.11 -3.32
CA ALA A 172 -16.95 16.63 -1.94
C ALA A 172 -16.39 15.21 -1.86
N LEU A 173 -15.61 14.92 -0.82
CA LEU A 173 -15.29 13.54 -0.44
C LEU A 173 -16.60 12.78 -0.19
N THR A 174 -16.85 11.77 -1.01
CA THR A 174 -17.97 10.85 -0.79
C THR A 174 -17.42 9.63 -0.06
N PHE A 175 -17.80 9.48 1.21
CA PHE A 175 -17.57 8.24 1.95
C PHE A 175 -18.67 7.26 1.54
N ASP A 176 -18.36 6.41 0.56
CA ASP A 176 -19.26 5.39 0.01
C ASP A 176 -18.49 4.07 -0.17
N GLY A 177 -19.18 2.96 0.04
CA GLY A 177 -18.67 1.60 -0.17
C GLY A 177 -17.44 1.30 0.67
N VAL A 178 -16.37 0.85 0.03
CA VAL A 178 -15.14 0.40 0.69
C VAL A 178 -14.43 1.50 1.50
N PHE A 179 -14.72 2.79 1.23
CA PHE A 179 -14.22 3.91 2.02
C PHE A 179 -14.89 4.06 3.40
N GLU A 180 -16.01 3.37 3.64
CA GLU A 180 -16.60 3.23 4.98
C GLU A 180 -15.80 2.24 5.85
N LEU A 181 -15.14 1.27 5.23
CA LEU A 181 -14.39 0.23 5.92
C LEU A 181 -12.97 0.68 6.30
N ALA A 182 -12.33 1.45 5.44
CA ALA A 182 -10.98 1.95 5.64
C ALA A 182 -10.79 3.32 4.97
N PRO A 183 -10.01 4.24 5.55
CA PRO A 183 -9.79 5.57 4.99
C PRO A 183 -9.01 5.53 3.66
N HIS A 184 -8.07 4.59 3.54
CA HIS A 184 -7.24 4.40 2.35
C HIS A 184 -7.35 2.94 1.86
N PRO A 185 -8.53 2.51 1.39
CA PRO A 185 -8.80 1.12 1.07
C PRO A 185 -7.93 0.63 -0.08
N MET A 186 -7.51 1.51 -0.99
CA MET A 186 -6.59 1.17 -2.08
C MET A 186 -5.19 0.78 -1.62
N TYR A 187 -4.71 1.39 -0.53
CA TYR A 187 -3.36 1.23 0.01
C TYR A 187 -3.31 0.14 1.09
N SER A 188 -4.40 -0.01 1.85
CA SER A 188 -4.53 -0.98 2.95
C SER A 188 -5.13 -2.32 2.46
N LEU A 189 -6.46 -2.41 2.38
CA LEU A 189 -7.18 -3.62 1.95
C LEU A 189 -6.82 -4.04 0.50
N GLY A 190 -6.46 -3.06 -0.32
CA GLY A 190 -6.07 -3.22 -1.72
C GLY A 190 -4.76 -3.98 -1.95
N TYR A 191 -4.06 -4.40 -0.90
CA TYR A 191 -2.88 -5.28 -1.01
C TYR A 191 -3.13 -6.72 -0.56
N VAL A 192 -4.33 -7.04 -0.07
CA VAL A 192 -4.70 -8.39 0.38
C VAL A 192 -4.53 -9.45 -0.72
N GLY A 193 -4.63 -9.07 -2.00
CA GLY A 193 -4.38 -9.95 -3.14
C GLY A 193 -2.96 -10.49 -3.20
N TYR A 194 -1.95 -9.74 -2.73
CA TYR A 194 -0.56 -10.21 -2.68
C TYR A 194 -0.40 -11.35 -1.67
N TYR A 195 -1.08 -11.27 -0.53
CA TYR A 195 -1.13 -12.36 0.43
C TYR A 195 -1.89 -13.56 -0.14
N GLY A 196 -2.97 -13.33 -0.91
CA GLY A 196 -3.66 -14.37 -1.65
C GLY A 196 -2.73 -15.13 -2.61
N VAL A 197 -1.97 -14.41 -3.43
CA VAL A 197 -0.95 -15.00 -4.33
C VAL A 197 0.11 -15.77 -3.54
N SER A 198 0.58 -15.25 -2.40
CA SER A 198 1.55 -15.96 -1.57
C SER A 198 1.03 -17.32 -1.05
N LEU A 199 -0.26 -17.41 -0.70
CA LEU A 199 -0.92 -18.65 -0.31
C LEU A 199 -1.04 -19.62 -1.50
N LEU A 200 -1.40 -19.11 -2.67
CA LEU A 200 -1.49 -19.92 -3.89
C LEU A 200 -0.13 -20.51 -4.28
N CYS A 201 0.94 -19.73 -4.14
CA CYS A 201 2.31 -20.15 -4.44
C CYS A 201 2.92 -21.03 -3.34
N ALA A 202 2.31 -21.12 -2.16
CA ALA A 202 2.84 -21.81 -0.98
C ALA A 202 4.31 -21.43 -0.67
N SER A 203 4.67 -20.16 -0.84
CA SER A 203 6.07 -19.72 -0.93
C SER A 203 6.39 -18.58 0.02
N TYR A 204 7.33 -18.82 0.95
CA TYR A 204 7.82 -17.79 1.88
C TYR A 204 8.49 -16.60 1.18
N PRO A 205 9.35 -16.79 0.16
CA PRO A 205 9.87 -15.66 -0.63
C PRO A 205 8.76 -14.79 -1.20
N VAL A 206 7.71 -15.39 -1.77
CA VAL A 206 6.57 -14.64 -2.30
C VAL A 206 5.85 -13.89 -1.19
N PHE A 207 5.66 -14.50 -0.02
CA PHE A 207 5.05 -13.85 1.15
C PHE A 207 5.85 -12.64 1.65
N PHE A 208 7.16 -12.77 1.88
CA PHE A 208 7.96 -11.66 2.40
C PHE A 208 8.14 -10.52 1.38
N VAL A 209 8.26 -10.86 0.10
CA VAL A 209 8.30 -9.85 -0.97
C VAL A 209 6.95 -9.13 -1.10
N SER A 210 5.84 -9.85 -0.93
CA SER A 210 4.48 -9.26 -0.86
C SER A 210 4.32 -8.31 0.32
N LEU A 211 4.83 -8.72 1.49
CA LEU A 211 4.83 -7.90 2.69
C LEU A 211 5.66 -6.63 2.48
N ALA A 212 6.88 -6.75 1.95
CA ALA A 212 7.72 -5.61 1.63
C ALA A 212 7.04 -4.66 0.62
N ALA A 213 6.44 -5.20 -0.45
CA ALA A 213 5.70 -4.42 -1.43
C ALA A 213 4.55 -3.61 -0.80
N HIS A 214 3.80 -4.22 0.13
CA HIS A 214 2.75 -3.53 0.88
C HIS A 214 3.33 -2.44 1.80
N PHE A 215 4.44 -2.72 2.50
CA PHE A 215 5.12 -1.70 3.31
C PHE A 215 5.60 -0.50 2.48
N LEU A 216 6.18 -0.72 1.30
CA LEU A 216 6.56 0.37 0.39
C LEU A 216 5.35 1.20 -0.04
N GLN A 217 4.19 0.55 -0.22
CA GLN A 217 2.97 1.25 -0.55
C GLN A 217 2.47 2.14 0.58
N LEU A 218 2.46 1.63 1.81
CA LEU A 218 2.11 2.43 2.99
C LEU A 218 3.12 3.56 3.21
N ALA A 219 4.41 3.30 2.89
CA ALA A 219 5.47 4.31 2.97
C ALA A 219 5.18 5.45 1.99
N PHE A 220 4.82 5.12 0.75
CA PHE A 220 4.42 6.11 -0.25
C PHE A 220 3.21 6.93 0.23
N LEU A 221 2.16 6.29 0.74
CA LEU A 221 0.98 6.97 1.29
C LEU A 221 1.35 7.97 2.40
N SER A 222 2.17 7.53 3.36
CA SER A 222 2.52 8.34 4.53
C SER A 222 3.52 9.46 4.25
N ILE A 223 4.46 9.26 3.31
CA ILE A 223 5.57 10.19 3.05
C ILE A 223 5.26 11.15 1.91
N VAL A 224 4.42 10.76 0.94
CA VAL A 224 4.16 11.54 -0.27
C VAL A 224 2.73 12.02 -0.33
N GLU A 225 1.76 11.11 -0.28
CA GLU A 225 0.36 11.44 -0.54
C GLU A 225 -0.31 12.17 0.63
N THR A 226 -0.16 11.67 1.85
CA THR A 226 -0.76 12.30 3.05
C THR A 226 -0.26 13.73 3.26
N PRO A 227 1.06 14.03 3.22
CA PRO A 227 1.54 15.40 3.36
C PRO A 227 1.03 16.35 2.26
N HIS A 228 0.81 15.84 1.05
CA HIS A 228 0.22 16.62 -0.04
C HIS A 228 -1.27 16.88 0.20
N MET A 229 -2.04 15.86 0.58
CA MET A 229 -3.45 16.02 0.92
C MET A 229 -3.64 17.02 2.07
N ASP A 230 -2.82 16.94 3.12
CA ASP A 230 -2.85 17.88 4.24
C ASP A 230 -2.52 19.32 3.81
N LYS A 231 -1.61 19.49 2.84
CA LYS A 231 -1.26 20.80 2.27
C LYS A 231 -2.43 21.43 1.50
N ILE A 232 -3.20 20.62 0.76
CA ILE A 232 -4.23 21.10 -0.16
C ILE A 232 -5.60 21.20 0.50
N TYR A 233 -6.00 20.19 1.27
CA TYR A 233 -7.32 20.07 1.88
C TYR A 233 -7.34 20.46 3.37
N GLY A 234 -6.16 20.67 3.96
CA GLY A 234 -6.00 20.81 5.40
C GLY A 234 -6.08 19.46 6.12
N PRO A 235 -5.78 19.42 7.42
CA PRO A 235 -5.90 18.21 8.21
C PRO A 235 -7.37 17.78 8.32
N SER A 236 -7.68 16.54 7.94
CA SER A 236 -9.06 16.02 7.92
C SER A 236 -9.70 16.03 9.32
N PRO A 237 -10.87 16.69 9.52
CA PRO A 237 -11.59 16.68 10.80
C PRO A 237 -12.39 15.38 11.05
N SER A 238 -12.69 14.62 10.00
CA SER A 238 -13.66 13.51 10.00
C SER A 238 -13.08 12.17 9.54
N ALA A 239 -11.78 12.11 9.22
CA ALA A 239 -11.07 10.89 9.59
C ALA A 239 -11.23 10.82 11.12
N PRO A 240 -11.69 9.70 11.71
CA PRO A 240 -11.32 9.47 13.08
C PRO A 240 -9.80 9.72 13.15
N THR A 241 -9.31 10.15 14.28
CA THR A 241 -7.87 10.15 14.58
C THR A 241 -7.25 8.72 14.50
N THR A 242 -7.83 7.79 13.73
CA THR A 242 -7.27 6.62 13.04
C THR A 242 -6.28 6.98 11.91
N GLY A 243 -6.20 8.25 11.46
CA GLY A 243 -4.97 8.77 10.83
C GLY A 243 -3.75 8.78 11.79
N THR A 244 -4.07 8.47 13.05
CA THR A 244 -3.24 8.07 14.17
C THR A 244 -2.25 6.94 13.95
N ASP A 245 -2.75 5.90 13.29
CA ASP A 245 -2.28 4.54 13.49
C ASP A 245 -0.86 4.36 12.94
N MET A 246 -0.15 3.39 13.52
CA MET A 246 1.19 2.98 13.11
C MET A 246 1.16 2.38 11.69
N LEU A 247 0.88 3.21 10.67
CA LEU A 247 0.97 2.82 9.26
C LEU A 247 2.41 2.51 8.88
N LEU A 248 3.37 3.16 9.54
CA LEU A 248 4.79 2.82 9.58
C LEU A 248 5.39 3.12 10.97
N PHE A 249 6.48 2.42 11.31
CA PHE A 249 7.24 2.51 12.57
C PHE A 249 7.59 3.94 13.05
N TRP A 250 7.47 4.94 12.17
CA TRP A 250 7.77 6.35 12.44
C TRP A 250 6.85 7.03 13.47
N ARG A 251 5.63 6.51 13.71
CA ARG A 251 4.67 7.08 14.66
C ARG A 251 4.25 6.10 15.77
N PHE A 252 5.15 5.18 16.14
CA PHE A 252 4.89 4.25 17.24
C PHE A 252 4.60 5.00 18.54
N ASP A 253 3.47 4.69 19.17
CA ASP A 253 3.16 5.16 20.53
C ASP A 253 2.92 3.95 21.45
N ILE A 254 3.74 3.84 22.50
CA ILE A 254 3.59 2.79 23.53
C ILE A 254 2.28 2.92 24.31
N HIS A 255 1.66 4.10 24.32
CA HIS A 255 0.36 4.35 24.95
C HIS A 255 -0.82 4.04 24.02
N ARG A 256 -0.58 3.61 22.77
CA ARG A 256 -1.63 3.17 21.87
C ARG A 256 -1.73 1.66 21.88
N ALA A 257 -2.91 1.15 22.24
CA ALA A 257 -3.15 -0.29 22.36
C ALA A 257 -2.86 -1.04 21.04
N THR A 258 -3.26 -0.47 19.90
CA THR A 258 -3.05 -1.06 18.56
C THR A 258 -1.57 -1.30 18.26
N ASP A 259 -0.71 -0.34 18.62
CA ASP A 259 0.72 -0.38 18.32
C ASP A 259 1.41 -1.45 19.19
N VAL A 260 1.07 -1.49 20.48
CA VAL A 260 1.55 -2.52 21.41
C VAL A 260 1.05 -3.90 21.01
N MET A 261 -0.23 -4.05 20.66
CA MET A 261 -0.79 -5.32 20.19
C MET A 261 -0.10 -5.81 18.92
N THR A 262 0.22 -4.91 17.99
CA THR A 262 0.93 -5.27 16.76
C THR A 262 2.32 -5.81 17.05
N VAL A 263 3.08 -5.13 17.92
CA VAL A 263 4.41 -5.59 18.35
C VAL A 263 4.31 -6.94 19.06
N LEU A 264 3.38 -7.09 20.01
CA LEU A 264 3.16 -8.34 20.72
C LEU A 264 2.78 -9.48 19.76
N PHE A 265 1.93 -9.22 18.78
CA PHE A 265 1.52 -10.21 17.78
C PHE A 265 2.69 -10.64 16.88
N VAL A 266 3.52 -9.70 16.44
CA VAL A 266 4.74 -10.00 15.66
C VAL A 266 5.73 -10.81 16.49
N LEU A 267 5.99 -10.38 17.73
CA LEU A 267 6.88 -11.11 18.66
C LEU A 267 6.34 -12.50 18.95
N SER A 268 5.04 -12.65 19.21
CA SER A 268 4.42 -13.97 19.42
C SER A 268 4.51 -14.84 18.18
N THR A 269 4.38 -14.26 16.97
CA THR A 269 4.49 -15.02 15.72
C THR A 269 5.92 -15.52 15.49
N ILE A 270 6.92 -14.66 15.71
CA ILE A 270 8.34 -15.03 15.64
C ILE A 270 8.66 -16.12 16.68
N LEU A 271 8.17 -15.92 17.89
CA LEU A 271 8.37 -16.83 19.01
C LEU A 271 7.73 -18.18 18.73
N VAL A 272 6.46 -18.24 18.29
CA VAL A 272 5.78 -19.47 17.88
C VAL A 272 6.53 -20.19 16.76
N HIS A 273 7.05 -19.46 15.77
CA HIS A 273 7.82 -20.05 14.68
C HIS A 273 9.17 -20.63 15.18
N ALA A 274 9.82 -19.95 16.14
CA ALA A 274 11.01 -20.49 16.81
C ALA A 274 10.68 -21.68 17.75
N ILE A 275 9.46 -21.70 18.29
CA ILE A 275 8.95 -22.71 19.24
C ILE A 275 8.51 -24.02 18.55
N GLY A 276 8.36 -24.06 17.22
CA GLY A 276 8.13 -25.31 16.48
C GLY A 276 9.17 -26.43 16.73
N VAL A 277 10.24 -26.12 17.47
CA VAL A 277 11.35 -26.99 17.87
C VAL A 277 11.37 -27.29 19.38
N LEU A 278 10.49 -26.68 20.20
CA LEU A 278 10.55 -26.76 21.66
C LEU A 278 9.57 -27.79 22.27
N PRO A 279 9.94 -28.43 23.39
CA PRO A 279 9.07 -29.35 24.13
C PRO A 279 7.84 -28.64 24.75
N THR A 280 6.72 -29.36 24.83
CA THR A 280 5.39 -28.86 25.26
C THR A 280 5.37 -28.12 26.60
N TRP A 281 6.26 -28.47 27.54
CA TRP A 281 6.33 -27.80 28.85
C TRP A 281 6.85 -26.35 28.76
N LEU A 282 7.67 -26.02 27.77
CA LEU A 282 8.12 -24.63 27.54
C LEU A 282 6.98 -23.75 27.05
N VAL A 283 6.08 -24.30 26.22
CA VAL A 283 4.86 -23.61 25.77
C VAL A 283 3.93 -23.30 26.96
N LEU A 284 3.82 -24.23 27.92
CA LEU A 284 3.04 -24.00 29.14
C LEU A 284 3.66 -22.92 30.03
N LEU A 285 4.99 -22.93 30.21
CA LEU A 285 5.69 -21.88 30.95
C LEU A 285 5.56 -20.51 30.28
N GLU A 286 5.58 -20.47 28.96
CA GLU A 286 5.35 -19.25 28.19
C GLU A 286 3.95 -18.67 28.46
N GLY A 287 2.91 -19.50 28.43
CA GLY A 287 1.55 -19.06 28.74
C GLY A 287 1.41 -18.50 30.16
N VAL A 288 2.07 -19.12 31.14
CA VAL A 288 2.12 -18.63 32.52
C VAL A 288 2.88 -17.31 32.61
N LEU A 289 4.02 -17.19 31.93
CA LEU A 289 4.83 -15.98 31.89
C LEU A 289 4.05 -14.81 31.27
N TRP A 290 3.40 -15.02 30.13
CA TRP A 290 2.54 -14.00 29.51
C TRP A 290 1.38 -13.59 30.42
N ARG A 291 0.81 -14.52 31.19
CA ARG A 291 -0.27 -14.20 32.12
C ARG A 291 0.21 -13.33 33.29
N LEU A 292 1.40 -13.62 33.82
CA LEU A 292 2.03 -12.83 34.88
C LEU A 292 2.45 -11.44 34.37
N VAL A 293 3.07 -11.38 33.20
CA VAL A 293 3.47 -10.13 32.53
C VAL A 293 2.25 -9.26 32.25
N TYR A 294 1.18 -9.81 31.67
CA TYR A 294 -0.06 -9.09 31.43
C TYR A 294 -0.64 -8.50 32.73
N SER A 295 -0.80 -9.34 33.75
CA SER A 295 -1.41 -8.92 35.02
C SER A 295 -0.54 -7.87 35.74
N GLY A 296 0.77 -8.02 35.70
CA GLY A 296 1.73 -7.08 36.27
C GLY A 296 1.76 -5.74 35.53
N ILE A 297 1.85 -5.75 34.20
CA ILE A 297 1.86 -4.54 33.38
C ILE A 297 0.54 -3.76 33.55
N VAL A 298 -0.62 -4.44 33.47
CA VAL A 298 -1.92 -3.80 33.69
C VAL A 298 -2.00 -3.19 35.09
N GLY A 299 -1.55 -3.92 36.11
CA GLY A 299 -1.50 -3.41 37.48
C GLY A 299 -0.62 -2.16 37.63
N LEU A 300 0.57 -2.17 37.03
CA LEU A 300 1.49 -1.03 37.05
C LEU A 300 0.91 0.19 36.32
N VAL A 301 0.30 -0.01 35.15
CA VAL A 301 -0.32 1.09 34.40
C VAL A 301 -1.49 1.69 35.17
N LEU A 302 -2.36 0.87 35.76
CA LEU A 302 -3.47 1.34 36.59
C LEU A 302 -2.99 2.09 37.84
N TRP A 303 -1.94 1.60 38.49
CA TRP A 303 -1.33 2.28 39.64
C TRP A 303 -0.74 3.65 39.25
N HIS A 304 -0.10 3.73 38.09
CA HIS A 304 0.43 4.98 37.55
C HIS A 304 -0.67 5.96 37.14
N GLU A 305 -1.80 5.45 36.62
CA GLU A 305 -2.97 6.27 36.29
C GLU A 305 -3.66 6.80 37.55
N ASP A 306 -3.77 6.01 38.60
CA ASP A 306 -4.33 6.45 39.88
C ASP A 306 -3.46 7.53 40.55
N THR A 307 -2.14 7.27 40.65
CA THR A 307 -1.21 8.16 41.38
C THR A 307 -0.89 9.43 40.59
N GLN A 308 -0.75 9.30 39.27
CA GLN A 308 -0.17 10.33 38.42
C GLN A 308 -1.04 10.66 37.21
N ARG A 309 -2.16 9.99 36.92
CA ARG A 309 -2.92 10.21 35.68
C ARG A 309 -2.03 10.22 34.43
N SER A 310 -0.96 9.40 34.43
CA SER A 310 0.11 9.50 33.42
C SER A 310 -0.39 9.17 32.02
N TRP A 311 -1.34 8.24 31.90
CA TRP A 311 -1.95 7.85 30.63
C TRP A 311 -2.79 8.99 30.10
N THR A 312 -3.72 9.51 30.90
CA THR A 312 -4.58 10.64 30.51
C THR A 312 -3.75 11.89 30.20
N ARG A 313 -2.70 12.18 31.00
CA ARG A 313 -1.81 13.32 30.75
C ARG A 313 -1.00 13.18 29.45
N HIS A 314 -0.60 11.97 29.06
CA HIS A 314 0.07 11.75 27.77
C HIS A 314 -0.85 12.16 26.62
N PHE A 315 -2.06 11.61 26.55
CA PHE A 315 -3.03 11.96 25.50
C PHE A 315 -3.35 13.47 25.46
N ILE A 316 -3.54 14.11 26.61
CA ILE A 316 -3.79 15.56 26.68
C ILE A 316 -2.59 16.38 26.15
N ARG A 317 -1.34 15.96 26.41
CA ARG A 317 -0.15 16.65 25.88
C ARG A 317 -0.09 16.66 24.35
N TRP A 318 -0.67 15.65 23.71
CA TRP A 318 -0.75 15.52 22.26
C TRP A 318 -2.05 16.08 21.67
N GLY A 319 -2.84 16.80 22.46
CA GLY A 319 -4.06 17.48 22.02
C GLY A 319 -5.32 16.60 22.00
N TYR A 320 -5.27 15.38 22.55
CA TYR A 320 -6.42 14.48 22.64
C TYR A 320 -7.27 14.74 23.88
N THR A 321 -8.50 14.23 23.87
CA THR A 321 -9.42 14.33 25.01
C THR A 321 -9.23 13.17 26.00
N PRO A 322 -9.67 13.31 27.26
CA PRO A 322 -9.71 12.20 28.20
C PRO A 322 -10.57 11.02 27.73
N LEU A 323 -11.59 11.29 26.91
CA LEU A 323 -12.42 10.24 26.33
C LEU A 323 -11.61 9.39 25.35
N ASP A 324 -10.79 10.01 24.51
CA ASP A 324 -9.91 9.32 23.56
C ASP A 324 -8.88 8.44 24.26
N ALA A 325 -8.35 8.90 25.40
CA ALA A 325 -7.44 8.13 26.22
C ALA A 325 -8.10 6.86 26.79
N PHE A 326 -9.38 6.96 27.18
CA PHE A 326 -10.16 5.84 27.70
C PHE A 326 -10.57 4.85 26.60
N THR A 327 -10.99 5.32 25.42
CA THR A 327 -11.26 4.44 24.28
C THR A 327 -10.02 3.68 23.85
N ASN A 328 -8.84 4.31 23.84
CA ASN A 328 -7.58 3.63 23.56
C ASN A 328 -7.20 2.59 24.61
N TRP A 329 -7.48 2.82 25.90
CA TRP A 329 -7.26 1.82 26.96
C TRP A 329 -8.22 0.63 26.87
N LYS A 330 -9.45 0.87 26.42
CA LYS A 330 -10.49 -0.16 26.29
C LYS A 330 -10.24 -1.11 25.10
N ALA A 331 -9.62 -0.59 24.03
CA ALA A 331 -9.28 -1.33 22.82
C ALA A 331 -8.24 -2.42 23.12
#